data_AF-A0A9W6WXU1-F1
#
_entry.id   AF-A0A9W6WXU1-F1
#
_cell.length_a   1.000
_cell.length_b   1.000
_cell.length_c   1.000
_cell.angle_alpha   90.00
_cell.angle_beta   90.00
_cell.angle_gamma   90.00
#
_symmetry.space_group_name_H-M   'P 1'
#
loop_
_entity.id
_entity.type
_entity.pdbx_description
1 polymer ?
#
loop_
_entity_poly.entity_id
_entity_poly.type
_entity_poly.pdbx_seq_one_letter_code
_entity_poly.pdbx_strand_id
1 'polypeptide(L)'
;MREYEEKIALKAQEQEKVAVECKAKAEEDMAQFVAERQRIKESKMQANRVFEQATLEKMVADLQNENPWERVVTLVDLETSRKKKLEALNNKKDAKKQEPKPVAVPAKKTPEDEEDVSRMRQLFVQLKATPLEQTRADAVAAN
;
A
#
# COMPACT_ATOMS: atom_id res chain seq x y z
N MET A 1 -55.06 -13.25 39.51
CA MET A 1 -53.97 -14.25 39.43
C MET A 1 -53.78 -14.73 37.99
N ARG A 2 -54.78 -15.36 37.35
CA ARG A 2 -54.68 -15.89 35.98
C ARG A 2 -54.24 -14.88 34.89
N GLU A 3 -54.81 -13.67 34.87
CA GLU A 3 -54.44 -12.63 33.88
C GLU A 3 -52.98 -12.14 34.02
N TYR A 4 -52.40 -12.25 35.22
CA TYR A 4 -51.02 -11.86 35.46
C TYR A 4 -50.05 -12.94 34.96
N GLU A 5 -50.41 -14.21 35.15
CA GLU A 5 -49.68 -15.36 34.61
C GLU A 5 -49.68 -15.34 33.08
N GLU A 6 -50.82 -15.01 32.45
CA GLU A 6 -50.91 -14.85 30.99
C GLU A 6 -50.01 -13.71 30.47
N LYS A 7 -49.97 -12.57 31.16
CA LYS A 7 -49.07 -11.46 30.82
C LYS A 7 -47.59 -11.83 30.95
N ILE A 8 -47.23 -12.63 31.96
CA ILE A 8 -45.87 -13.16 32.11
C ILE A 8 -45.52 -14.08 30.93
N ALA A 9 -46.43 -14.98 30.56
CA ALA A 9 -46.22 -15.91 29.45
C ALA A 9 -46.05 -15.18 28.10
N LEU A 10 -46.89 -14.17 27.83
CA LEU A 10 -46.77 -13.34 26.63
C LEU A 10 -45.43 -12.59 26.58
N LYS A 11 -45.01 -12.00 27.70
CA LYS A 11 -43.73 -11.29 27.78
C LYS A 11 -42.54 -12.23 27.63
N ALA A 12 -42.62 -13.45 28.16
CA ALA A 12 -41.59 -14.47 27.96
C ALA A 12 -41.46 -14.85 26.49
N GLN A 13 -42.59 -15.06 25.78
CA GLN A 13 -42.59 -15.35 24.35
C GLN A 13 -42.02 -14.19 23.52
N GLU A 14 -42.32 -12.95 23.88
CA GLU A 14 -41.77 -11.76 23.20
C GLU A 14 -40.26 -11.65 23.40
N GLN A 15 -39.77 -11.87 24.62
CA GLN A 15 -38.33 -11.88 24.90
C GLN A 15 -37.59 -13.02 24.18
N GLU A 16 -38.21 -14.19 24.07
CA GLU A 16 -37.65 -15.32 23.30
C GLU A 16 -37.49 -14.95 21.81
N LYS A 17 -38.51 -14.32 21.21
CA LYS A 17 -38.42 -13.84 19.82
C LYS A 17 -37.29 -12.83 19.63
N VAL A 18 -37.19 -11.85 20.53
CA VAL A 18 -36.10 -10.84 20.48
C VAL A 18 -34.74 -11.52 20.63
N ALA A 19 -34.60 -12.51 21.52
CA ALA A 19 -33.35 -13.24 21.69
C ALA A 19 -32.94 -14.00 20.42
N VAL A 20 -33.90 -14.63 19.75
CA VAL A 20 -33.67 -15.32 18.47
C VAL A 20 -33.26 -14.33 17.37
N GLU A 21 -33.97 -13.21 17.24
CA GLU A 21 -33.66 -12.17 16.26
C GLU A 21 -32.29 -11.54 16.50
N CYS A 22 -31.95 -11.22 17.74
CA CYS A 22 -30.63 -10.70 18.10
C CYS A 22 -29.52 -11.69 17.77
N LYS A 23 -29.73 -12.99 18.03
CA LYS A 23 -28.76 -14.02 17.69
C LYS A 23 -28.59 -14.15 16.17
N ALA A 24 -29.68 -14.23 15.43
CA ALA A 24 -29.65 -14.31 13.97
C ALA A 24 -28.94 -13.10 13.35
N LYS A 25 -29.21 -11.90 13.86
CA LYS A 25 -28.53 -10.68 13.41
C LYS A 25 -27.04 -10.68 13.72
N ALA A 26 -26.64 -11.13 14.91
CA ALA A 26 -25.22 -11.23 15.25
C ALA A 26 -24.47 -12.24 14.36
N GLU A 27 -25.12 -13.35 13.99
CA GLU A 27 -24.58 -14.33 13.05
C GLU A 27 -24.44 -13.74 11.64
N GLU A 28 -25.44 -12.98 11.18
CA GLU A 28 -25.38 -12.28 9.89
C GLU A 28 -24.26 -11.23 9.87
N ASP A 29 -24.16 -10.38 10.88
CA ASP A 29 -23.12 -9.34 10.99
C ASP A 29 -21.71 -9.98 10.97
N MET A 30 -21.54 -11.12 11.65
CA MET A 30 -20.28 -11.87 11.62
C MET A 30 -19.98 -12.43 10.23
N ALA A 31 -20.98 -13.00 9.55
CA ALA A 31 -20.82 -13.51 8.19
C ALA A 31 -20.44 -12.39 7.21
N GLN A 32 -21.10 -11.23 7.30
CA GLN A 32 -20.78 -10.06 6.49
C GLN A 32 -19.36 -9.55 6.75
N PHE A 33 -18.94 -9.48 8.02
CA PHE A 33 -17.59 -9.06 8.37
C PHE A 33 -16.51 -9.98 7.77
N VAL A 34 -16.72 -11.31 7.86
CA VAL A 34 -15.80 -12.30 7.29
C VAL A 34 -15.77 -12.19 5.77
N ALA A 35 -16.93 -12.07 5.12
CA ALA A 35 -17.04 -11.92 3.67
C ALA A 35 -16.32 -10.66 3.18
N GLU A 36 -16.53 -9.51 3.82
CA GLU A 36 -15.87 -8.26 3.46
C GLU A 36 -14.36 -8.35 3.65
N ARG A 37 -13.90 -8.94 4.76
CA ARG A 37 -12.47 -9.13 5.02
C ARG A 37 -11.82 -10.01 3.95
N GLN A 38 -12.51 -11.06 3.52
CA GLN A 38 -12.03 -11.94 2.46
C GLN A 38 -11.98 -11.21 1.11
N ARG A 39 -13.03 -10.44 0.77
CA ARG A 39 -13.06 -9.59 -0.43
C ARG A 39 -11.89 -8.61 -0.48
N ILE A 40 -11.60 -7.93 0.62
CA ILE A 40 -10.46 -7.00 0.72
C ILE A 40 -9.14 -7.75 0.51
N LYS A 41 -8.99 -8.93 1.10
CA LYS A 41 -7.78 -9.76 0.96
C LYS A 41 -7.56 -10.17 -0.50
N GLU A 42 -8.61 -10.66 -1.16
CA GLU A 42 -8.57 -11.10 -2.55
C GLU A 42 -8.29 -9.92 -3.50
N SER A 43 -8.96 -8.79 -3.30
CA SER A 43 -8.71 -7.57 -4.07
C SER A 43 -7.25 -7.11 -3.96
N LYS A 44 -6.68 -7.10 -2.76
CA LYS A 44 -5.26 -6.76 -2.55
C LYS A 44 -4.32 -7.77 -3.22
N MET A 45 -4.64 -9.06 -3.13
CA MET A 45 -3.85 -10.10 -3.77
C MET A 45 -3.86 -9.95 -5.29
N GLN A 46 -5.02 -9.67 -5.88
CA GLN A 46 -5.15 -9.45 -7.32
C GLN A 46 -4.40 -8.19 -7.75
N ALA A 47 -4.56 -7.08 -7.03
CA ALA A 47 -3.84 -5.83 -7.31
C ALA A 47 -2.31 -6.02 -7.26
N ASN A 48 -1.81 -6.77 -6.28
CA ASN A 48 -0.38 -7.08 -6.20
C ASN A 48 0.08 -7.94 -7.39
N ARG A 49 -0.68 -8.97 -7.78
CA ARG A 49 -0.35 -9.82 -8.94
C ARG A 49 -0.29 -9.00 -10.24
N VAL A 50 -1.29 -8.14 -10.47
CA VAL A 50 -1.33 -7.27 -11.65
C VAL A 50 -0.16 -6.28 -11.66
N PHE A 51 0.15 -5.69 -10.51
CA PHE A 51 1.28 -4.76 -10.38
C PHE A 51 2.63 -5.46 -10.63
N GLU A 52 2.83 -6.66 -10.07
CA GLU A 52 4.02 -7.46 -10.31
C GLU A 52 4.16 -7.82 -11.79
N GLN A 53 3.07 -8.27 -12.42
CA GLN A 53 3.07 -8.58 -13.85
C GLN A 53 3.43 -7.36 -14.71
N ALA A 54 2.76 -6.22 -14.50
CA ALA A 54 3.04 -4.99 -15.25
C ALA A 54 4.49 -4.50 -15.06
N THR A 55 5.03 -4.68 -13.85
CA THR A 55 6.43 -4.33 -13.55
C THR A 55 7.40 -5.24 -14.32
N LEU A 56 7.14 -6.55 -14.35
CA LEU A 56 7.95 -7.50 -15.09
C LEU A 56 7.89 -7.25 -16.60
N GLU A 57 6.70 -7.01 -17.15
CA GLU A 57 6.51 -6.67 -18.56
C GLU A 57 7.28 -5.41 -18.94
N LYS A 58 7.25 -4.37 -18.10
CA LYS A 58 8.03 -3.15 -18.31
C LYS A 58 9.53 -3.44 -18.30
N MET A 59 10.04 -4.22 -17.35
CA MET A 59 11.46 -4.56 -17.28
C MET A 59 11.93 -5.38 -18.48
N VAL A 60 11.08 -6.24 -19.04
CA VAL A 60 11.36 -6.98 -20.27
C VAL A 60 11.43 -6.03 -21.47
N ALA A 61 10.48 -5.10 -21.59
CA ALA A 61 10.51 -4.11 -22.66
C ALA A 61 11.74 -3.20 -22.58
N ASP A 62 12.09 -2.73 -21.37
CA ASP A 62 13.28 -1.90 -21.14
C ASP A 62 14.59 -2.67 -21.42
N LEU A 63 14.61 -3.99 -21.22
CA LEU A 63 15.76 -4.84 -21.55
C LEU A 63 15.94 -5.03 -23.05
N GLN A 64 14.84 -5.09 -23.80
CA GLN A 64 14.84 -5.22 -25.26
C GLN A 64 15.06 -3.88 -25.98
N ASN A 65 14.91 -2.77 -25.28
CA ASN A 65 15.12 -1.44 -25.83
C ASN A 65 16.60 -1.16 -26.11
N GLU A 66 16.89 -0.53 -27.25
CA GLU A 66 18.25 -0.15 -27.64
C GLU A 66 18.85 0.93 -26.72
N ASN A 67 18.00 1.69 -26.02
CA ASN A 67 18.46 2.68 -25.04
C ASN A 67 18.59 2.07 -23.64
N PRO A 68 19.82 1.82 -23.13
CA PRO A 68 20.01 1.23 -21.81
C PRO A 68 19.59 2.16 -20.67
N TRP A 69 19.48 3.49 -20.92
CA TRP A 69 19.07 4.45 -19.90
C TRP A 69 17.60 4.29 -19.49
N GLU A 70 16.75 3.72 -20.35
CA GLU A 70 15.35 3.41 -20.03
C GLU A 70 15.26 2.46 -18.84
N ARG A 71 16.07 1.39 -18.86
CA ARG A 71 16.16 0.43 -17.76
C ARG A 71 16.69 1.09 -16.48
N VAL A 72 17.69 1.96 -16.59
CA VAL A 72 18.29 2.66 -15.44
C VAL A 72 17.25 3.56 -14.77
N VAL A 73 16.48 4.34 -15.55
CA VAL A 73 15.40 5.18 -15.01
C VAL A 73 14.36 4.33 -14.28
N THR A 74 13.89 3.25 -14.90
CA THR A 74 12.91 2.35 -14.28
C THR A 74 13.40 1.77 -12.96
N LEU A 75 14.66 1.34 -12.87
CA LEU A 75 15.22 0.78 -11.63
C LEU A 75 15.36 1.85 -10.52
N VAL A 76 15.78 3.06 -10.87
CA VAL A 76 15.89 4.18 -9.92
C VAL A 76 14.51 4.59 -9.40
N ASP A 77 13.49 4.59 -10.26
CA ASP A 77 12.08 4.78 -9.90
C ASP A 77 11.54 3.74 -8.94
N LEU A 78 11.83 2.46 -9.20
CA LEU A 78 11.46 1.37 -8.32
C LEU A 78 12.11 1.50 -6.93
N GLU A 79 13.40 1.85 -6.88
CA GLU A 79 14.12 2.00 -5.61
C GLU A 79 13.60 3.19 -4.80
N THR A 80 13.34 4.33 -5.45
CA THR A 80 12.77 5.50 -4.76
C THR A 80 11.35 5.23 -4.27
N SER A 81 10.54 4.53 -5.05
CA SER A 81 9.19 4.12 -4.64
C SER A 81 9.24 3.14 -3.46
N ARG A 82 10.21 2.22 -3.45
CA ARG A 82 10.47 1.29 -2.34
C ARG A 82 10.83 2.04 -1.06
N LYS A 83 11.79 2.97 -1.11
CA LYS A 83 12.19 3.81 0.04
C LYS A 83 11.00 4.58 0.61
N LYS A 84 10.23 5.29 -0.22
CA LYS A 84 9.01 6.01 0.20
C LYS A 84 7.96 5.09 0.85
N LYS A 85 7.77 3.88 0.30
CA LYS A 85 6.83 2.89 0.86
C LYS A 85 7.31 2.39 2.23
N LEU A 86 8.61 2.18 2.40
CA LEU A 86 9.21 1.75 3.66
C LEU A 86 9.07 2.82 4.75
N GLU A 87 9.36 4.08 4.41
CA GLU A 87 9.17 5.23 5.31
C GLU A 87 7.71 5.37 5.76
N ALA A 88 6.76 5.28 4.81
CA ALA A 88 5.33 5.36 5.14
C ALA A 88 4.87 4.22 6.07
N LEU A 89 5.46 3.02 5.94
CA LEU A 89 5.17 1.89 6.83
C LEU A 89 5.77 2.10 8.23
N ASN A 90 6.97 2.68 8.34
CA ASN A 90 7.58 2.99 9.62
C ASN A 90 6.81 4.08 10.37
N ASN A 91 6.46 5.18 9.68
CA ASN A 91 5.67 6.27 10.27
C ASN A 91 4.30 5.80 10.81
N LYS A 92 3.66 4.82 10.14
CA LYS A 92 2.40 4.22 10.63
C LYS A 92 2.59 3.34 11.88
N LYS A 93 3.76 2.73 12.08
CA LYS A 93 4.06 1.95 13.29
C LYS A 93 4.31 2.86 14.49
N ASP A 94 4.96 4.01 14.27
CA ASP A 94 5.25 4.98 15.33
C ASP A 94 3.98 5.71 15.80
N ALA A 95 3.06 6.02 14.87
CA ALA A 95 1.75 6.60 15.22
C ALA A 95 0.88 5.68 16.09
N LYS A 96 1.07 4.35 16.01
CA LYS A 96 0.27 3.37 16.77
C LYS A 96 0.82 3.08 18.18
N LYS A 97 1.97 3.67 18.55
CA LYS A 97 2.66 3.47 19.83
C LYS A 97 2.68 4.69 20.75
N GLN A 98 2.03 5.81 20.38
CA GLN A 98 2.03 7.01 21.23
C GLN A 98 1.08 6.87 22.43
N GLU A 99 1.62 6.41 23.57
CA GLU A 99 1.22 6.96 24.87
C GLU A 99 1.70 8.43 24.97
N PRO A 100 0.98 9.31 25.68
CA PRO A 100 1.33 10.72 25.72
C PRO A 100 2.43 10.97 26.74
N LYS A 101 3.69 11.14 26.31
CA LYS A 101 4.76 11.71 27.16
C LYS A 101 5.82 12.48 26.34
N PRO A 102 6.55 13.41 27.00
CA PRO A 102 6.79 14.76 26.50
C PRO A 102 8.04 14.91 25.63
N VAL A 103 7.96 15.87 24.71
CA VAL A 103 9.02 16.56 23.96
C VAL A 103 10.35 15.78 23.83
N ALA A 104 10.41 14.85 22.87
CA ALA A 104 11.66 14.23 22.45
C ALA A 104 12.32 15.08 21.35
N VAL A 105 13.57 15.45 21.61
CA VAL A 105 14.53 16.12 20.72
C VAL A 105 14.54 15.47 19.33
N PRO A 106 14.57 16.24 18.22
CA PRO A 106 14.52 15.68 16.88
C PRO A 106 15.75 14.79 16.64
N ALA A 107 15.51 13.52 16.30
CA ALA A 107 16.54 12.60 15.84
C ALA A 107 17.25 13.23 14.63
N LYS A 108 18.57 13.38 14.76
CA LYS A 108 19.45 13.88 13.71
C LYS A 108 19.43 12.84 12.57
N LYS A 109 18.80 13.20 11.44
CA LYS A 109 18.79 12.38 10.22
C LYS A 109 20.23 12.07 9.79
N THR A 110 20.50 10.84 9.38
CA THR A 110 21.81 10.42 8.89
C THR A 110 22.03 10.92 7.46
N PRO A 111 23.28 11.22 7.03
CA PRO A 111 23.57 11.73 5.68
C PRO A 111 23.14 10.79 4.54
N GLU A 112 23.00 9.49 4.82
CA GLU A 112 22.51 8.48 3.87
C GLU A 112 21.00 8.63 3.55
N ASP A 113 20.23 9.33 4.39
CA ASP A 113 18.80 9.61 4.18
C ASP A 113 18.56 10.80 3.24
N GLU A 114 19.61 11.53 2.85
CA GLU A 114 19.56 12.74 2.01
C GLU A 114 20.33 12.60 0.68
N GLU A 115 20.44 11.40 0.11
CA GLU A 115 20.88 11.29 -1.28
C GLU A 115 19.78 11.83 -2.21
N ASP A 116 19.82 13.14 -2.48
CA ASP A 116 18.97 13.82 -3.46
C ASP A 116 19.30 13.34 -4.88
N VAL A 117 18.69 12.22 -5.26
CA VAL A 117 18.78 11.65 -6.60
C VAL A 117 18.00 12.46 -7.64
N SER A 118 17.36 13.59 -7.29
CA SER A 118 16.58 14.39 -8.24
C SER A 118 17.44 14.88 -9.41
N ARG A 119 18.68 15.28 -9.13
CA ARG A 119 19.64 15.67 -10.17
C ARG A 119 20.02 14.50 -11.09
N MET A 120 20.25 13.33 -10.51
CA MET A 120 20.58 12.12 -11.27
C MET A 120 19.40 11.67 -12.15
N ARG A 121 18.18 11.73 -11.61
CA ARG A 121 16.93 11.48 -12.33
C ARG A 121 16.75 12.43 -13.50
N GLN A 122 17.03 13.71 -13.29
CA GLN A 122 16.91 14.72 -14.34
C GLN A 122 17.91 14.49 -15.48
N LEU A 123 19.15 14.10 -15.15
CA LEU A 123 20.15 13.68 -16.14
C LEU A 123 19.69 12.44 -16.91
N PHE A 124 19.15 11.43 -16.24
CA PHE A 124 18.66 10.23 -16.94
C PHE A 124 17.44 10.51 -17.83
N VAL A 125 16.54 11.41 -17.43
CA VAL A 125 15.42 11.84 -18.29
C VAL A 125 15.92 12.57 -19.54
N GLN A 126 16.97 13.40 -19.41
CA GLN A 126 17.60 14.06 -20.57
C GLN A 126 18.27 13.05 -21.49
N LEU A 127 19.02 12.09 -20.93
CA LEU A 127 19.68 11.00 -21.68
C LEU A 127 18.68 10.03 -22.34
N LYS A 128 17.49 9.88 -21.76
CA LYS A 128 16.37 9.16 -22.36
C LYS A 128 15.79 9.91 -23.57
N ALA A 129 15.67 11.23 -23.49
CA ALA A 129 15.05 12.05 -24.53
C ALA A 129 16.00 12.41 -25.69
N THR A 130 17.32 12.30 -25.47
CA THR A 130 18.32 12.55 -26.52
C THR A 130 18.53 11.30 -27.39
N PRO A 131 18.69 11.46 -28.72
CA PRO A 131 19.02 10.33 -29.59
C PRO A 131 20.32 9.67 -29.14
N LEU A 132 20.33 8.34 -29.05
CA LEU A 132 21.50 7.55 -28.62
C LEU A 132 22.78 7.91 -29.39
N GLU A 133 22.64 8.18 -30.68
CA GLU A 133 23.77 8.57 -31.55
C GLU A 133 24.38 9.91 -31.15
N GLN A 134 23.56 10.87 -30.69
CA GLN A 134 24.06 12.14 -30.18
C GLN A 134 24.78 11.94 -28.84
N THR A 135 24.19 11.16 -27.93
CA THR A 135 24.83 10.86 -26.64
C THR A 135 26.16 10.11 -26.81
N ARG A 136 26.24 9.19 -27.78
CA ARG A 136 27.48 8.47 -28.12
C ARG A 136 28.51 9.41 -28.75
N ALA A 137 28.10 10.28 -29.67
CA ALA A 137 28.98 11.27 -30.28
C ALA A 137 29.55 12.25 -29.23
N ASP A 138 28.72 12.75 -28.32
CA ASP A 138 29.13 13.66 -27.25
C ASP A 138 30.11 12.98 -26.28
N ALA A 139 29.88 11.69 -25.94
CA ALA A 139 30.78 10.92 -25.09
C ALA A 139 32.15 10.63 -25.74
N VAL A 140 32.18 10.45 -27.07
CA VAL A 140 33.43 10.29 -27.83
C VAL A 140 34.15 11.63 -27.96
N ALA A 141 33.43 12.75 -28.12
CA ALA A 141 34.01 14.09 -28.23
C ALA A 141 34.55 14.64 -26.89
N ALA A 142 34.10 14.09 -25.76
CA ALA A 142 34.54 14.49 -24.42
C ALA A 142 35.78 13.72 -23.91
N ASN A 143 36.28 12.72 -24.65
CA ASN A 143 37.52 11.98 -24.40
C ASN A 143 38.64 12.46 -25.34
#